data_AF-A0A934CVL1-F1
#
_entry.id   AF-A0A934CVL1-F1
#
_cell.length_a   1.000
_cell.length_b   1.000
_cell.length_c   1.000
_cell.angle_alpha   90.00
_cell.angle_beta   90.00
_cell.angle_gamma   90.00
#
_symmetry.space_group_name_H-M   'P 1'
#
loop_
_entity.id
_entity.type
_entity.pdbx_description
1 polymer ?
#
loop_
_entity_poly.entity_id
_entity_poly.type
_entity_poly.pdbx_seq_one_letter_code
_entity_poly.pdbx_strand_id
1 'polypeptide(L)'
;MDSLFVDTNVFLRFLTNDDPAKAKRAEALFRSAVQGHITLVTSLLVVAEIIWTLESFYKLDKQDIASKVEKILNTPNLDCPETSQIIMALDLYVQENVDFVDAYHAYYMKERAIGQIATYDRKHFGRALWVEIREP
;
A
#
# COMPACT_ATOMS: atom_id res chain seq x y z
N MET A 1 8.47 -24.89 2.32
CA MET A 1 7.11 -24.42 2.64
C MET A 1 6.59 -23.76 1.39
N ASP A 2 5.46 -24.21 0.88
CA ASP A 2 4.86 -23.59 -0.29
C ASP A 2 4.26 -22.25 0.14
N SER A 3 4.59 -21.19 -0.59
CA SER A 3 4.06 -19.85 -0.36
C SER A 3 2.76 -19.65 -1.15
N LEU A 4 1.78 -18.98 -0.53
CA LEU A 4 0.55 -18.59 -1.20
C LEU A 4 0.51 -17.09 -1.46
N PHE A 5 0.40 -16.70 -2.73
CA PHE A 5 0.23 -15.30 -3.09
C PHE A 5 -1.18 -14.82 -2.80
N VAL A 6 -1.32 -13.66 -2.15
CA VAL A 6 -2.60 -13.08 -1.74
C VAL A 6 -2.89 -11.84 -2.57
N ASP A 7 -4.03 -11.84 -3.25
CA ASP A 7 -4.48 -10.76 -4.12
C ASP A 7 -5.31 -9.70 -3.38
N THR A 8 -5.42 -8.50 -3.97
CA THR A 8 -6.12 -7.32 -3.44
C THR A 8 -7.51 -7.65 -2.93
N ASN A 9 -8.26 -8.42 -3.70
CA ASN A 9 -9.65 -8.72 -3.37
C ASN A 9 -9.80 -9.44 -2.02
N VAL A 10 -8.84 -10.28 -1.62
CA VAL A 10 -8.89 -11.03 -0.34
C VAL A 10 -8.68 -10.08 0.83
N PHE A 11 -7.71 -9.17 0.72
CA PHE A 11 -7.48 -8.12 1.71
C PHE A 11 -8.69 -7.21 1.85
N LEU A 12 -9.30 -6.77 0.73
CA LEU A 12 -10.47 -5.91 0.77
C LEU A 12 -11.65 -6.57 1.48
N ARG A 13 -11.95 -7.85 1.21
CA ARG A 13 -13.03 -8.56 1.93
C ARG A 13 -12.77 -8.61 3.43
N PHE A 14 -11.52 -8.80 3.84
CA PHE A 14 -11.15 -8.80 5.24
C PHE A 14 -11.28 -7.41 5.89
N LEU A 15 -10.84 -6.35 5.21
CA LEU A 15 -10.83 -4.99 5.75
C LEU A 15 -12.22 -4.34 5.82
N THR A 16 -13.11 -4.65 4.87
CA THR A 16 -14.39 -3.94 4.71
C THR A 16 -15.59 -4.77 5.13
N ASN A 17 -15.45 -6.11 5.21
CA ASN A 17 -16.52 -7.04 5.55
C ASN A 17 -17.79 -6.88 4.68
N ASP A 18 -17.62 -6.48 3.42
CA ASP A 18 -18.73 -6.23 2.49
C ASP A 18 -19.37 -7.51 1.94
N ASP A 19 -18.64 -8.62 1.97
CA ASP A 19 -19.15 -9.99 1.79
C ASP A 19 -18.75 -10.82 3.02
N PRO A 20 -19.64 -10.97 4.03
CA PRO A 20 -19.30 -11.61 5.30
C PRO A 20 -18.79 -13.05 5.17
N ALA A 21 -19.27 -13.79 4.16
CA ALA A 21 -18.84 -15.16 3.93
C ALA A 21 -17.42 -15.22 3.37
N LYS A 22 -17.03 -14.28 2.49
CA LYS A 22 -15.64 -14.14 2.04
C LYS A 22 -14.74 -13.56 3.12
N ALA A 23 -15.21 -12.56 3.87
CA ALA A 23 -14.47 -11.94 4.97
C ALA A 23 -14.05 -12.98 6.02
N LYS A 24 -14.98 -13.84 6.44
CA LYS A 24 -14.69 -14.95 7.37
C LYS A 24 -13.63 -15.92 6.84
N ARG A 25 -13.64 -16.20 5.53
CA ARG A 25 -12.63 -17.07 4.90
C ARG A 25 -11.26 -16.39 4.81
N ALA A 26 -11.23 -15.11 4.47
CA ALA A 26 -10.01 -14.32 4.47
C ALA A 26 -9.41 -14.20 5.88
N GLU A 27 -10.24 -13.95 6.89
CA GLU A 27 -9.80 -13.94 8.30
C GLU A 27 -9.18 -15.29 8.71
N ALA A 28 -9.83 -16.41 8.35
CA ALA A 28 -9.28 -17.74 8.63
C ALA A 28 -7.92 -17.96 7.95
N LEU A 29 -7.74 -17.46 6.72
CA LEU A 29 -6.47 -17.52 6.00
C LEU A 29 -5.38 -16.71 6.73
N PHE A 30 -5.64 -15.46 7.07
CA PHE A 30 -4.67 -14.62 7.79
C PHE A 30 -4.36 -15.18 9.18
N ARG A 31 -5.34 -15.73 9.90
CA ARG A 31 -5.12 -16.42 11.17
C ARG A 31 -4.21 -17.64 11.04
N SER A 32 -4.35 -18.40 9.95
CA SER A 32 -3.47 -19.53 9.64
C SER A 32 -2.02 -19.08 9.45
N ALA A 33 -1.82 -17.94 8.76
CA ALA A 33 -0.50 -17.32 8.61
C ALA A 33 0.06 -16.87 9.96
N VAL A 34 -0.73 -16.16 10.77
CA VAL A 34 -0.32 -15.73 12.13
C VAL A 34 0.13 -16.92 13.00
N GLN A 35 -0.53 -18.07 12.87
CA GLN A 35 -0.20 -19.30 13.60
C GLN A 35 1.01 -20.05 13.04
N GLY A 36 1.61 -19.61 11.94
CA GLY A 36 2.77 -20.24 11.30
C GLY A 36 2.43 -21.49 10.48
N HIS A 37 1.15 -21.72 10.17
CA HIS A 37 0.73 -22.87 9.37
C HIS A 37 0.95 -22.67 7.86
N ILE A 38 1.02 -21.42 7.40
CA ILE A 38 1.21 -21.06 5.99
C ILE A 38 2.06 -19.79 5.89
N THR A 39 2.84 -19.68 4.82
CA THR A 39 3.51 -18.44 4.42
C THR A 39 2.69 -17.78 3.32
N LEU A 40 2.28 -16.54 3.56
CA LEU A 40 1.61 -15.69 2.59
C LEU A 40 2.63 -14.74 1.96
N VAL A 41 2.40 -14.39 0.70
CA VAL A 41 3.21 -13.38 -0.01
C VAL A 41 2.27 -12.42 -0.72
N THR A 42 2.63 -11.15 -0.79
CA THR A 42 1.95 -10.15 -1.62
C THR A 42 2.98 -9.22 -2.27
N SER A 43 2.53 -8.19 -2.98
CA SER A 43 3.39 -7.25 -3.70
C SER A 43 2.95 -5.80 -3.50
N LEU A 44 3.87 -4.89 -3.82
CA LEU A 44 3.57 -3.45 -3.94
C LEU A 44 2.30 -3.15 -4.74
N LEU A 45 2.09 -3.83 -5.88
CA LEU A 45 0.94 -3.54 -6.75
C LEU A 45 -0.39 -3.90 -6.09
N VAL A 46 -0.42 -5.02 -5.35
CA VAL A 46 -1.59 -5.40 -4.55
C VAL A 46 -1.86 -4.34 -3.48
N VAL A 47 -0.82 -3.87 -2.79
CA VAL A 47 -0.98 -2.83 -1.76
C VAL A 47 -1.44 -1.49 -2.35
N ALA A 48 -0.90 -1.09 -3.50
CA ALA A 48 -1.33 0.12 -4.19
C ALA A 48 -2.81 0.04 -4.60
N GLU A 49 -3.26 -1.11 -5.09
CA GLU A 49 -4.68 -1.32 -5.43
C GLU A 49 -5.59 -1.32 -4.20
N ILE A 50 -5.15 -1.88 -3.06
CA ILE A 50 -5.86 -1.76 -1.77
C ILE A 50 -6.05 -0.29 -1.41
N ILE A 51 -4.98 0.51 -1.41
CA ILE A 51 -5.01 1.94 -1.06
C ILE A 51 -5.98 2.68 -1.97
N TRP A 52 -5.82 2.52 -3.29
CA TRP A 52 -6.66 3.17 -4.29
C TRP A 52 -8.14 2.78 -4.11
N THR A 53 -8.44 1.50 -3.84
CA THR A 53 -9.82 1.04 -3.67
C THR A 53 -10.45 1.58 -2.38
N LEU A 54 -9.71 1.59 -1.27
CA LEU A 54 -10.20 2.14 -0.01
C LEU A 54 -10.44 3.65 -0.10
N GLU A 55 -9.57 4.38 -0.79
CA GLU A 55 -9.70 5.84 -0.98
C GLU A 55 -10.81 6.18 -1.98
N SER A 56 -10.81 5.56 -3.15
CA SER A 56 -11.69 5.95 -4.26
C SER A 56 -13.10 5.37 -4.14
N PHE A 57 -13.26 4.13 -3.70
CA PHE A 57 -14.57 3.47 -3.63
C PHE A 57 -15.18 3.56 -2.23
N TYR A 58 -14.41 3.19 -1.20
CA TYR A 58 -14.91 3.20 0.19
C TYR A 58 -14.80 4.57 0.87
N LYS A 59 -14.10 5.54 0.27
CA LYS A 59 -13.98 6.93 0.75
C LYS A 59 -13.39 7.04 2.16
N LEU A 60 -12.50 6.13 2.53
CA LEU A 60 -11.73 6.23 3.77
C LEU A 60 -10.74 7.40 3.66
N ASP A 61 -10.44 8.03 4.79
CA ASP A 61 -9.37 9.01 4.84
C ASP A 61 -7.99 8.33 4.83
N LYS A 62 -6.97 9.11 4.47
CA LYS A 62 -5.60 8.63 4.27
C LYS A 62 -4.97 8.06 5.54
N GLN A 63 -5.32 8.61 6.71
CA GLN A 63 -4.76 8.17 7.98
C GLN A 63 -5.28 6.77 8.33
N ASP A 64 -6.58 6.55 8.13
CA ASP A 64 -7.22 5.25 8.32
C ASP A 64 -6.69 4.21 7.33
N ILE A 65 -6.46 4.61 6.07
CA ILE A 65 -5.88 3.73 5.04
C ILE A 65 -4.46 3.33 5.41
N ALA A 66 -3.59 4.29 5.76
CA ALA A 66 -2.22 4.03 6.16
C ALA A 66 -2.16 3.07 7.35
N SER A 67 -2.96 3.30 8.40
CA SER A 67 -3.03 2.41 9.57
C SER A 67 -3.44 0.99 9.20
N LYS A 68 -4.37 0.80 8.25
CA LYS A 68 -4.80 -0.53 7.79
C LYS A 68 -3.70 -1.23 6.99
N VAL A 69 -3.02 -0.52 6.09
CA VAL A 69 -1.93 -1.08 5.29
C VAL A 69 -0.75 -1.46 6.18
N GLU A 70 -0.37 -0.62 7.13
CA GLU A 70 0.66 -0.94 8.12
C GLU A 70 0.34 -2.22 8.89
N LYS A 71 -0.92 -2.40 9.32
CA LYS A 71 -1.35 -3.63 10.01
C LYS A 71 -1.28 -4.86 9.11
N ILE A 72 -1.62 -4.72 7.82
CA ILE A 72 -1.45 -5.79 6.85
C ILE A 72 0.02 -6.17 6.75
N LEU A 73 0.91 -5.22 6.47
CA LEU A 73 2.34 -5.48 6.27
C LEU A 73 3.04 -6.02 7.52
N ASN A 74 2.51 -5.72 8.71
CA ASN A 74 3.00 -6.27 9.97
C ASN A 74 2.38 -7.64 10.35
N THR A 75 1.60 -8.28 9.46
CA THR A 75 1.01 -9.59 9.73
C THR A 75 2.10 -10.66 9.76
N PRO A 76 2.25 -11.43 10.87
CA PRO A 76 3.21 -12.53 10.91
C PRO A 76 2.99 -13.54 9.78
N ASN A 77 4.09 -13.97 9.16
CA ASN A 77 4.14 -14.86 7.99
C ASN A 77 3.41 -14.33 6.74
N LEU A 78 3.20 -13.02 6.62
CA LEU A 78 2.91 -12.36 5.35
C LEU A 78 4.15 -11.60 4.89
N ASP A 79 4.73 -12.02 3.76
CA ASP A 79 5.88 -11.35 3.15
C ASP A 79 5.44 -10.37 2.06
N CYS A 80 6.07 -9.21 2.04
CA CYS A 80 5.95 -8.21 0.97
C CYS A 80 7.33 -7.59 0.77
N PRO A 81 8.03 -7.91 -0.34
CA PRO A 81 9.40 -7.45 -0.56
C PRO A 81 9.59 -5.93 -0.46
N GLU A 82 8.57 -5.16 -0.83
CA GLU A 82 8.60 -3.70 -0.87
C GLU A 82 8.10 -3.03 0.42
N THR A 83 7.96 -3.77 1.52
CA THR A 83 7.38 -3.25 2.79
C THR A 83 8.03 -1.95 3.23
N SER A 84 9.37 -1.85 3.24
CA SER A 84 10.07 -0.63 3.64
C SER A 84 9.70 0.59 2.79
N GLN A 85 9.62 0.41 1.47
CA GLN A 85 9.31 1.48 0.53
C GLN A 85 7.85 1.90 0.65
N ILE A 86 6.95 0.94 0.88
CA ILE A 86 5.53 1.22 1.10
C ILE A 86 5.35 2.03 2.38
N ILE A 87 5.96 1.62 3.50
CA ILE A 87 5.85 2.33 4.78
C ILE A 87 6.35 3.77 4.65
N MET A 88 7.51 3.97 4.01
CA MET A 88 7.99 5.32 3.73
C MET A 88 6.99 6.12 2.88
N ALA A 89 6.48 5.54 1.80
CA ALA A 89 5.50 6.20 0.94
C ALA A 89 4.20 6.56 1.67
N LEU A 90 3.74 5.73 2.62
CA LEU A 90 2.57 6.02 3.46
C LEU A 90 2.76 7.29 4.30
N ASP A 91 3.96 7.53 4.84
CA ASP A 91 4.23 8.75 5.60
C ASP A 91 3.99 10.01 4.76
N LEU A 92 4.51 10.03 3.52
CA LEU A 92 4.36 11.17 2.61
C LEU A 92 2.92 11.28 2.09
N TYR A 93 2.30 10.14 1.78
CA TYR A 93 0.88 10.04 1.39
C TYR A 93 -0.04 10.73 2.42
N VAL A 94 0.19 10.47 3.71
CA VAL A 94 -0.57 11.06 4.81
C VAL A 94 -0.17 12.52 5.05
N GLN A 95 1.12 12.80 5.28
CA GLN A 95 1.59 14.12 5.73
C GLN A 95 1.36 15.22 4.69
N GLU A 96 1.64 14.93 3.42
CA GLU A 96 1.53 15.91 2.34
C GLU A 96 0.22 15.78 1.56
N ASN A 97 -0.66 14.85 1.97
CA ASN A 97 -1.94 14.58 1.34
C ASN A 97 -1.83 14.41 -0.19
N VAL A 98 -0.86 13.62 -0.64
CA VAL A 98 -0.61 13.29 -2.06
C VAL A 98 -1.17 11.93 -2.45
N ASP A 99 -1.26 11.60 -3.73
CA ASP A 99 -1.59 10.23 -4.15
C ASP A 99 -0.48 9.25 -3.70
N PHE A 100 -0.84 8.00 -3.42
CA PHE A 100 0.12 7.01 -2.94
C PHE A 100 1.18 6.66 -3.99
N VAL A 101 0.78 6.57 -5.27
CA VAL A 101 1.72 6.26 -6.37
C VAL A 101 2.73 7.39 -6.53
N ASP A 102 2.29 8.64 -6.43
CA ASP A 102 3.19 9.80 -6.47
C ASP A 102 4.10 9.84 -5.24
N ALA A 103 3.58 9.53 -4.05
CA ALA A 103 4.39 9.40 -2.85
C ALA A 103 5.47 8.34 -3.00
N TYR A 104 5.10 7.17 -3.54
CA TYR A 104 6.02 6.07 -3.80
C TYR A 104 7.11 6.48 -4.80
N HIS A 105 6.75 7.14 -5.90
CA HIS A 105 7.73 7.66 -6.87
C HIS A 105 8.68 8.69 -6.26
N ALA A 106 8.17 9.61 -5.44
CA ALA A 106 9.00 10.60 -4.76
C ALA A 106 10.05 9.94 -3.84
N TYR A 107 9.70 8.85 -3.16
CA TYR A 107 10.66 8.05 -2.39
C TYR A 107 11.61 7.24 -3.26
N TYR A 108 11.11 6.57 -4.30
CA TYR A 108 11.94 5.84 -5.25
C TYR A 108 13.05 6.72 -5.84
N MET A 109 12.70 7.96 -6.18
CA MET A 109 13.61 8.99 -6.64
C MET A 109 14.60 9.42 -5.56
N LYS A 110 14.12 9.69 -4.34
CA LYS A 110 14.95 10.08 -3.20
C LYS A 110 16.01 9.04 -2.86
N GLU A 111 15.65 7.76 -2.82
CA GLU A 111 16.59 6.65 -2.56
C GLU A 111 17.69 6.55 -3.62
N ARG A 112 17.42 7.02 -4.84
CA ARG A 112 18.34 6.95 -5.99
C ARG A 112 19.04 8.27 -6.28
N ALA A 113 18.90 9.26 -5.40
CA ALA A 113 19.41 10.62 -5.59
C ALA A 113 18.95 11.26 -6.93
N ILE A 114 17.74 10.93 -7.38
CA ILE A 114 17.11 11.52 -8.56
C ILE A 114 16.31 12.73 -8.11
N GLY A 115 16.80 13.94 -8.40
CA GLY A 115 16.15 15.19 -7.97
C GLY A 115 15.09 15.74 -8.92
N GLN A 116 14.88 15.12 -10.09
CA GLN A 116 14.05 15.66 -11.16
C GLN A 116 13.02 14.64 -11.64
N ILE A 117 11.79 15.08 -11.90
CA ILE A 117 10.74 14.28 -12.52
C ILE A 117 10.21 14.97 -13.78
N ALA A 118 9.97 14.18 -14.83
CA ALA A 118 9.22 14.60 -16.00
C ALA A 118 7.74 14.22 -15.83
N THR A 119 6.83 15.20 -15.67
CA THR A 119 5.41 14.94 -15.45
C THR A 119 4.54 16.12 -15.88
N TYR A 120 3.31 15.83 -16.32
CA TYR A 120 2.25 16.82 -16.52
C TYR A 120 1.41 17.05 -15.24
N ASP A 121 1.56 16.20 -14.21
CA ASP A 121 0.89 16.36 -12.92
C ASP A 121 1.78 17.11 -11.94
N ARG A 122 1.49 18.40 -11.74
CA ARG A 122 2.23 19.25 -10.80
C ARG A 122 1.68 19.19 -9.38
N LYS A 123 0.45 18.72 -9.18
CA LYS A 123 -0.31 18.92 -7.94
C LYS A 123 0.31 18.14 -6.78
N HIS A 124 0.71 16.90 -7.05
CA HIS A 124 1.22 15.99 -6.02
C HIS A 124 2.73 16.16 -5.81
N PHE A 125 3.51 16.17 -6.89
CA PHE A 125 4.96 16.39 -6.80
C PHE A 125 5.35 17.77 -6.28
N GLY A 126 4.50 18.79 -6.46
CA GLY A 126 4.73 20.12 -5.89
C GLY A 126 4.75 20.16 -4.35
N ARG A 127 4.25 19.11 -3.69
CA ARG A 127 4.29 18.98 -2.22
C ARG A 127 5.50 18.19 -1.71
N ALA A 128 6.20 17.47 -2.59
CA ALA A 128 7.45 16.82 -2.26
C ALA A 128 8.61 17.83 -2.42
N LEU A 129 9.04 18.45 -1.31
CA LEU A 129 10.02 19.56 -1.29
C LEU A 129 11.39 19.25 -1.93
N TRP A 130 11.70 17.99 -2.22
CA TRP A 130 12.99 17.55 -2.79
C TRP A 130 12.95 17.26 -4.30
N VAL A 131 11.83 17.53 -4.99
CA VAL A 131 11.67 17.20 -6.42
C VAL A 131 11.52 18.46 -7.27
N GLU A 132 12.37 18.60 -8.29
CA GLU A 132 12.23 19.59 -9.37
C GLU A 132 11.37 19.00 -10.51
N ILE A 133 10.24 19.64 -10.81
CA ILE A 133 9.34 19.23 -11.89
C ILE A 133 9.82 19.82 -13.23
N ARG A 134 9.91 18.96 -14.25
CA ARG A 134 10.10 19.36 -15.65
C ARG A 134 8.90 18.89 -16.47
N GLU A 135 8.33 19.79 -17.26
CA GLU A 135 7.34 19.45 -18.27
C GLU A 135 8.06 19.30 -19.62
N PRO A 136 8.09 18.08 -20.22
CA PRO A 136 8.64 17.87 -21.56
C PRO A 136 7.76 18.45 -22.67
#